data_AF-A0A0M9ZFS0-F1
#
_entry.id   AF-A0A0M9ZFS0-F1
#
_cell.length_a   1.000
_cell.length_b   1.000
_cell.length_c   1.000
_cell.angle_alpha   90.00
_cell.angle_beta   90.00
_cell.angle_gamma   90.00
#
_symmetry.space_group_name_H-M   'P 1'
#
loop_
_entity.id
_entity.type
_entity.pdbx_description
1 polymer ?
#
loop_
_entity_poly.entity_id
_entity_poly.type
_entity_poly.pdbx_seq_one_letter_code
_entity_poly.pdbx_strand_id
1 'polypeptide(L)' 'MWSHLVSDVSYDELHAFAEGLGVPRRAFERDHYDLPSHRYPDAVSAGAVEVSSREVVRLLHGAGLRRPKRRAQERSS' A
#
# COMPACT_ATOMS: atom_id res chain seq x y z
N MET A 1 7.56 9.92 -8.81
CA MET A 1 7.80 8.75 -7.94
C MET A 1 6.45 8.35 -7.33
N TRP A 2 6.33 7.16 -6.76
CA TRP A 2 5.10 6.68 -6.11
C TRP A 2 5.43 6.18 -4.71
N SER A 3 4.48 6.32 -3.79
CA SER A 3 4.58 5.85 -2.41
C SER A 3 3.57 4.73 -2.20
N HIS A 4 4.00 3.63 -1.59
CA HIS A 4 3.12 2.50 -1.29
C HIS A 4 2.57 2.67 0.13
N LEU A 5 1.25 2.78 0.25
CA LEU A 5 0.56 2.82 1.52
C LEU A 5 0.04 1.42 1.86
N VAL A 6 0.39 0.92 3.04
CA VAL A 6 0.00 -0.39 3.57
C VAL A 6 -0.52 -0.24 5.00
N SER A 7 -1.18 -1.28 5.52
CA SER A 7 -1.42 -1.44 6.95
C SER A 7 -0.78 -2.75 7.40
N ASP A 8 -0.31 -2.79 8.65
CA ASP A 8 0.17 -3.98 9.34
C ASP A 8 -0.87 -4.57 10.31
N VAL A 9 -2.09 -4.01 10.30
CA VAL A 9 -3.20 -4.46 11.14
C VAL A 9 -4.27 -5.16 10.32
N SER A 10 -4.85 -4.46 9.34
CA SER A 10 -5.94 -5.01 8.52
C SER A 10 -6.15 -4.22 7.23
N TYR A 11 -6.82 -4.85 6.26
CA TYR A 11 -7.27 -4.12 5.08
C TYR A 11 -8.35 -3.10 5.39
N ASP A 12 -9.26 -3.38 6.32
CA ASP A 12 -10.34 -2.44 6.66
C ASP A 12 -9.78 -1.11 7.17
N GLU A 13 -8.74 -1.15 8.01
CA GLU A 13 -8.01 0.04 8.43
C GLU A 13 -7.37 0.76 7.24
N LEU A 14 -6.65 0.03 6.38
CA LEU A 14 -6.02 0.59 5.19
C LEU A 14 -7.05 1.29 4.28
N HIS A 15 -8.24 0.71 4.15
CA HIS A 15 -9.32 1.27 3.33
C HIS A 15 -9.93 2.52 3.95
N ALA A 16 -10.20 2.50 5.26
CA ALA A 16 -10.71 3.66 5.97
C ALA A 16 -9.71 4.82 5.92
N PHE A 17 -8.42 4.54 6.09
CA PHE A 17 -7.36 5.55 5.99
C PHE A 17 -7.27 6.13 4.58
N ALA A 18 -7.26 5.27 3.55
CA ALA A 18 -7.23 5.72 2.15
C ALA A 18 -8.47 6.55 1.77
N GLU A 19 -9.65 6.17 2.25
CA GLU A 19 -10.88 6.94 2.07
C GLU A 19 -10.79 8.33 2.72
N GLY A 20 -10.22 8.42 3.92
CA GLY A 20 -9.93 9.69 4.59
C GLY A 20 -9.01 10.62 3.81
N LEU A 21 -8.11 10.05 2.99
CA LEU A 21 -7.25 10.78 2.05
C LEU A 21 -7.91 11.06 0.69
N GLY A 22 -9.18 10.70 0.52
CA GLY A 22 -9.90 10.81 -0.76
C GLY A 22 -9.28 9.93 -1.86
N VAL A 23 -8.69 8.79 -1.49
CA VAL A 23 -8.18 7.78 -2.44
C VAL A 23 -9.31 6.78 -2.72
N PRO A 24 -9.73 6.61 -3.98
CA PRO A 24 -10.86 5.77 -4.30
C PRO A 24 -10.53 4.29 -4.08
N ARG A 25 -11.51 3.51 -3.63
CA ARG A 25 -11.37 2.07 -3.31
C ARG A 25 -10.81 1.22 -4.46
N ARG A 26 -11.09 1.61 -5.71
CA ARG A 26 -10.58 0.96 -6.94
C ARG A 26 -9.07 1.09 -7.16
N ALA A 27 -8.40 1.99 -6.45
CA ALA A 27 -6.95 2.16 -6.51
C ALA A 27 -6.19 1.17 -5.60
N PHE A 28 -6.92 0.27 -4.93
CA PHE A 28 -6.32 -0.77 -4.10
C PHE A 28 -5.73 -1.88 -4.97
N GLU A 29 -4.44 -2.14 -4.79
CA GLU A 29 -3.67 -3.13 -5.53
C GLU A 29 -3.25 -4.28 -4.62
N ARG A 30 -4.19 -5.19 -4.36
CA ARG A 30 -4.02 -6.48 -3.64
C ARG A 30 -3.71 -6.37 -2.15
N ASP A 31 -2.70 -5.59 -1.78
CA ASP A 31 -2.24 -5.38 -0.41
C ASP A 31 -1.80 -3.95 -0.08
N HIS A 32 -1.88 -3.02 -1.04
CA HIS A 32 -1.47 -1.63 -0.86
C HIS A 32 -2.27 -0.66 -1.74
N TYR A 33 -2.10 0.63 -1.48
CA TYR A 33 -2.44 1.71 -2.41
C TYR A 33 -1.18 2.36 -2.94
N ASP A 34 -1.15 2.65 -4.24
CA ASP A 34 -0.13 3.48 -4.85
C ASP A 34 -0.55 4.94 -4.79
N LEU A 35 0.20 5.74 -4.03
CA LEU A 35 0.00 7.18 -3.89
C LEU A 35 0.96 7.95 -4.80
N PRO A 36 0.48 8.97 -5.52
CA PRO A 36 1.36 9.93 -6.18
C PRO A 36 2.24 10.64 -5.15
N SER A 37 3.49 10.96 -5.50
CA SER A 37 4.44 11.63 -4.58
C SER A 37 3.91 12.88 -3.89
N HIS A 38 3.01 13.65 -4.52
CA HIS A 38 2.46 14.86 -3.90
C HIS A 38 1.49 14.57 -2.74
N ARG A 39 0.93 13.36 -2.65
CA ARG A 39 0.07 12.93 -1.53
C ARG A 39 0.83 12.31 -0.38
N TYR A 40 2.14 12.09 -0.54
CA TYR A 40 2.97 11.52 0.50
C TYR A 40 2.94 12.37 1.80
N PRO A 41 3.09 13.72 1.75
CA PRO A 41 2.98 14.55 2.95
C PRO A 41 1.59 14.48 3.60
N ASP A 42 0.52 14.35 2.80
CA ASP A 42 -0.85 14.23 3.30
C ASP A 42 -1.02 12.93 4.11
N ALA A 43 -0.48 11.82 3.60
CA ALA A 43 -0.52 10.54 4.29
C ALA A 43 0.23 10.59 5.63
N VAL A 44 1.43 11.18 5.66
CA VAL A 44 2.20 11.34 6.90
C VAL A 44 1.47 12.27 7.89
N SER A 45 0.91 13.37 7.40
CA SER A 45 0.15 14.32 8.23
C SER A 45 -1.13 13.70 8.79
N ALA A 46 -1.74 12.75 8.08
CA ALA A 46 -2.89 11.97 8.53
C ALA A 46 -2.53 10.83 9.51
N GLY A 47 -1.23 10.61 9.79
CA GLY A 47 -0.76 9.65 10.77
C GLY A 47 -0.06 8.41 10.19
N ALA A 48 0.18 8.34 8.87
CA ALA A 48 1.02 7.29 8.31
C ALA A 48 2.47 7.47 8.74
N VAL A 49 3.16 6.36 9.03
CA VAL A 49 4.57 6.37 9.41
C VAL A 49 5.44 6.09 8.18
N GLU A 50 6.43 6.94 7.93
CA GLU A 50 7.43 6.67 6.88
C GLU A 50 8.31 5.50 7.28
N VAL A 51 8.41 4.51 6.40
CA VAL A 51 9.29 3.37 6.59
C VAL A 51 9.98 3.00 5.27
N SER A 52 11.11 2.30 5.37
CA SER A 52 11.83 1.81 4.19
C SER A 52 11.00 0.76 3.44
N SER A 53 11.27 0.58 2.13
CA SER A 53 10.62 -0.46 1.33
C SER A 53 10.83 -1.88 1.88
N ARG A 54 11.95 -2.14 2.56
CA ARG A 54 12.21 -3.43 3.22
C ARG A 54 11.26 -3.64 4.40
N GLU A 55 11.00 -2.58 5.16
CA GLU A 55 10.11 -2.64 6.31
C GLU A 55 8.65 -2.81 5.89
N VAL A 56 8.22 -2.16 4.80
CA VAL A 56 6.88 -2.40 4.19
C VAL A 56 6.65 -3.90 3.95
N VAL A 57 7.62 -4.58 3.33
CA VAL A 57 7.50 -6.02 3.05
C VAL A 57 7.46 -6.82 4.34
N ARG A 58 8.31 -6.48 5.32
CA ARG A 58 8.35 -7.14 6.63
C ARG A 58 7.01 -7.01 7.38
N LEU A 59 6.43 -5.82 7.42
CA LEU A 59 5.14 -5.52 8.05
C LEU A 59 4.00 -6.31 7.40
N LEU A 60 3.91 -6.28 6.06
CA LEU A 60 2.90 -7.07 5.32
C LEU A 60 3.00 -8.57 5.60
N HIS A 61 4.22 -9.10 5.72
CA HIS A 61 4.43 -10.51 6.08
C HIS A 61 4.04 -10.80 7.53
N GLY A 62 4.44 -9.94 8.47
CA GLY A 62 4.08 -10.07 9.88
C GLY A 62 2.57 -10.04 10.12
N ALA A 63 1.85 -9.20 9.37
CA ALA A 63 0.40 -9.06 9.42
C ALA A 63 -0.37 -10.17 8.66
N GLY A 64 0.32 -11.02 7.88
CA GLY A 64 -0.34 -11.99 6.99
C GLY A 64 -1.07 -11.36 5.79
N LEU A 65 -0.86 -10.07 5.54
CA LEU A 65 -1.51 -9.30 4.48
C LEU A 65 -0.76 -9.34 3.15
N ARG A 66 0.47 -9.86 3.09
CA ARG A 66 1.20 -9.89 1.82
C ARG A 66 0.44 -10.66 0.72
N ARG A 67 0.23 -10.00 -0.43
CA ARG A 67 -0.36 -10.56 -1.67
C ARG A 67 0.54 -10.24 -2.87
N PRO A 68 1.55 -11.08 -3.16
CA PRO A 68 2.51 -10.79 -4.21
C PRO A 68 1.88 -10.74 -5.59
N LYS A 69 2.40 -9.84 -6.43
CA LYS A 69 2.12 -9.87 -7.86
C LYS A 69 2.76 -11.13 -8.43
N ARG A 70 1.94 -12.14 -8.76
CA ARG A 70 2.41 -13.26 -9.58
C ARG A 70 2.94 -12.64 -10.88
N ARG A 71 4.24 -12.76 -11.15
CA ARG A 71 4.76 -12.49 -12.49
C ARG A 71 4.01 -13.42 -13.43
N ALA A 72 3.26 -12.86 -14.37
CA ALA A 72 2.87 -13.65 -15.52
C ALA A 72 4.17 -14.16 -16.13
N GLN A 73 4.34 -15.48 -16.25
CA GLN A 73 5.33 -15.98 -17.20
C GLN A 73 4.87 -15.46 -18.55
N GLU A 74 5.55 -14.44 -19.06
CA GLU A 74 5.51 -14.09 -20.47
C GLU A 74 6.06 -15.30 -21.22
N ARG A 75 5.17 -16.25 -21.55
CA ARG A 75 5.39 -17.18 -22.65
C ARG A 75 4.97 -16.44 -23.92
N SER A 76 5.96 -16.01 -24.68
CA SER A 76 5.86 -15.68 -26.11
C SER A 76 7.29 -15.86 -26.62
N SER A 77 7.61 -17.06 -27.12
CA SER A 77 7.56 -17.47 -28.54
C SER A 77 8.87 -17.15 -29.24
#